data_AF-A0A7H8IRX2-F1
#
_entry.id   AF-A0A7H8IRX2-F1
#
_cell.length_a   1.000
_cell.length_b   1.000
_cell.length_c   1.000
_cell.angle_alpha   90.00
_cell.angle_beta   90.00
_cell.angle_gamma   90.00
#
_symmetry.space_group_name_H-M   'P 1'
#
loop_
_entity.id
_entity.type
_entity.pdbx_description
1 polymer ?
#
loop_
_entity_poly.entity_id
_entity_poly.type
_entity_poly.pdbx_seq_one_letter_code
_entity_poly.pdbx_strand_id
1 'polypeptide(L)'
;MHHHHGYTWLGSGHALLKDGPRRPIHPEFTSTEVVPLELAHWLLKPPSFIRGTWPDPAQAADWFGNRAREHAASFASDHDRAPETLSAKIQGAANAVAAGEDVAGGWYLTGQRFLSVCLIACGPHRLRPEMPCPQRRT
;
A
#
# COMPACT_ATOMS: atom_id res chain seq x y z
N MET A 1 4.71 -13.09 15.40
CA MET A 1 3.38 -12.91 14.77
C MET A 1 3.57 -12.14 13.49
N HIS A 2 3.15 -12.75 12.38
CA HIS A 2 3.16 -12.16 11.05
C HIS A 2 1.87 -11.35 10.87
N HIS A 3 1.96 -10.14 10.33
CA HIS A 3 0.79 -9.32 10.02
C HIS A 3 0.97 -8.63 8.67
N HIS A 4 -0.12 -8.17 8.10
CA HIS A 4 -0.09 -7.16 7.04
C HIS A 4 -0.54 -5.82 7.59
N HIS A 5 0.23 -4.77 7.32
CA HIS A 5 -0.13 -3.39 7.62
C HIS A 5 -0.64 -2.69 6.38
N GLY A 6 -1.81 -2.06 6.50
CA GLY A 6 -2.44 -1.31 5.42
C GLY A 6 -1.96 0.13 5.37
N TYR A 7 -1.64 0.61 4.17
CA TYR A 7 -1.28 1.99 3.91
C TYR A 7 -2.06 2.52 2.72
N THR A 8 -2.49 3.77 2.79
CA THR A 8 -3.14 4.45 1.67
C THR A 8 -2.53 5.80 1.43
N TRP A 9 -2.50 6.21 0.17
CA TRP A 9 -2.19 7.57 -0.22
C TRP A 9 -3.06 7.97 -1.40
N LEU A 10 -3.78 9.08 -1.27
CA LEU A 10 -4.51 9.72 -2.35
C LEU A 10 -3.98 11.15 -2.50
N GLY A 11 -3.33 11.44 -3.61
CA GLY A 11 -2.69 12.73 -3.82
C GLY A 11 -2.50 13.07 -5.29
N SER A 12 -1.75 14.14 -5.57
CA SER A 12 -1.45 14.55 -6.94
C SER A 12 -0.40 13.65 -7.58
N GLY A 13 -0.54 13.34 -8.87
CA GLY A 13 0.49 12.64 -9.64
C GLY A 13 1.83 13.39 -9.65
N HIS A 14 1.80 14.72 -9.59
CA HIS A 14 3.01 15.55 -9.46
C HIS A 14 3.80 15.26 -8.18
N ALA A 15 3.13 15.02 -7.05
CA ALA A 15 3.81 14.64 -5.81
C ALA A 15 4.43 13.23 -5.92
N LEU A 16 3.77 12.30 -6.64
CA LEU A 16 4.31 10.96 -6.86
C LEU A 16 5.64 10.99 -7.64
N LEU A 17 5.78 11.91 -8.60
CA LEU A 17 6.99 12.07 -9.41
C LEU A 17 8.20 12.62 -8.64
N LYS A 18 8.01 13.09 -7.39
CA LYS A 18 9.11 13.57 -6.54
C LYS A 18 9.71 12.41 -5.75
N ASP A 19 10.78 11.85 -6.28
CA ASP A 19 11.49 10.71 -5.67
C ASP A 19 12.13 11.01 -4.31
N GLY A 20 12.60 12.25 -4.09
CA GLY A 20 13.35 12.61 -2.88
C GLY A 20 12.66 12.18 -1.59
N PRO A 21 11.49 12.74 -1.25
CA PRO A 21 10.75 12.38 -0.04
C PRO A 21 10.34 10.89 0.06
N ARG A 22 10.37 10.14 -1.05
CA ARG A 22 10.00 8.72 -1.11
C ARG A 22 11.16 7.76 -0.77
N ARG A 23 12.36 8.31 -0.52
CA ARG A 23 13.60 7.57 -0.18
C ARG A 23 13.92 7.70 1.31
N PRO A 24 14.28 6.61 2.02
CA PRO A 24 14.59 6.66 3.46
C PRO A 24 15.65 7.68 3.88
N ILE A 25 16.61 8.01 3.01
CA ILE A 25 17.68 8.97 3.30
C ILE A 25 17.20 10.43 3.36
N HIS A 26 16.02 10.73 2.81
CA HIS A 26 15.52 12.10 2.71
C HIS A 26 14.93 12.57 4.04
N PRO A 27 15.17 13.82 4.48
CA PRO A 27 14.71 14.33 5.78
C PRO A 27 13.17 14.29 5.94
N GLU A 28 12.42 14.43 4.85
CA GLU A 28 10.95 14.37 4.87
C GLU A 28 10.38 12.95 4.78
N PHE A 29 11.21 11.91 4.71
CA PHE A 29 10.73 10.55 4.46
C PHE A 29 9.74 10.06 5.53
N THR A 30 9.99 10.37 6.79
CA THR A 30 9.15 9.92 7.91
C THR A 30 7.88 10.76 8.10
N SER A 31 7.77 11.90 7.42
CA SER A 31 6.61 12.80 7.50
C SER A 31 5.75 12.82 6.23
N THR A 32 6.29 12.45 5.07
CA THR A 32 5.52 12.42 3.82
C THR A 32 4.57 11.22 3.75
N GLU A 33 3.34 11.47 3.30
CA GLU A 33 2.34 10.42 3.02
C GLU A 33 2.51 9.77 1.64
N VAL A 34 3.38 10.31 0.79
CA VAL A 34 3.62 9.73 -0.54
C VAL A 34 4.23 8.33 -0.40
N VAL A 35 3.69 7.39 -1.19
CA VAL A 35 4.14 6.00 -1.24
C VAL A 35 5.67 5.92 -1.46
N PRO A 36 6.42 5.10 -0.69
CA PRO A 36 7.85 4.93 -0.89
C PRO A 36 8.19 4.31 -2.24
N LEU A 37 9.48 4.32 -2.61
CA LEU A 37 9.94 3.65 -3.84
C LEU A 37 9.99 2.12 -3.71
N GLU A 38 10.23 1.62 -2.50
CA GLU A 38 10.20 0.20 -2.16
C GLU A 38 9.08 -0.04 -1.14
N LEU A 39 8.29 -1.09 -1.34
CA LEU A 39 7.11 -1.37 -0.52
C LEU A 39 7.45 -1.57 0.96
N ALA A 40 8.47 -2.38 1.25
CA ALA A 40 8.93 -2.64 2.61
C ALA A 40 9.35 -1.37 3.39
N HIS A 41 9.73 -0.28 2.70
CA HIS A 41 10.06 0.98 3.36
C HIS A 41 8.86 1.65 4.05
N TRP A 42 7.63 1.22 3.80
CA TRP A 42 6.51 1.58 4.67
C TRP A 42 6.75 1.19 6.13
N LEU A 43 7.45 0.08 6.40
CA LEU A 43 7.78 -0.36 7.76
C LEU A 43 8.75 0.60 8.47
N LEU A 44 9.48 1.44 7.73
CA LEU A 44 10.37 2.46 8.29
C LEU A 44 9.63 3.74 8.70
N LYS A 45 8.40 3.95 8.21
CA LYS A 45 7.59 5.11 8.57
C LYS A 45 6.95 4.94 9.96
N PRO A 46 6.58 6.04 10.63
CA PRO A 46 5.92 5.97 11.93
C PRO A 46 4.64 5.13 11.93
N PRO A 47 4.29 4.45 13.04
CA PRO A 47 3.06 3.67 13.14
C PRO A 47 1.78 4.43 12.85
N SER A 48 1.78 5.77 12.99
CA SER A 48 0.63 6.63 12.67
C SER A 48 0.21 6.60 11.19
N PHE A 49 1.06 6.10 10.29
CA PHE A 49 0.70 5.92 8.87
C PHE A 49 -0.10 4.65 8.62
N ILE A 50 -0.13 3.71 9.57
CA ILE A 50 -0.86 2.45 9.45
C ILE A 50 -2.36 2.74 9.49
N ARG A 51 -3.10 2.27 8.47
CA ARG A 51 -4.56 2.39 8.37
C ARG A 51 -5.29 1.14 8.87
N GLY A 52 -4.57 0.05 9.08
CA GLY A 52 -5.04 -1.17 9.71
C GLY A 52 -3.93 -2.21 9.81
N THR A 53 -4.10 -3.17 10.71
CA THR A 53 -3.17 -4.29 10.90
C THR A 53 -4.00 -5.56 10.97
N TRP A 54 -3.64 -6.56 10.17
CA TRP A 54 -4.37 -7.83 10.13
C TRP A 54 -3.41 -9.01 10.28
N PRO A 55 -3.65 -9.91 11.24
CA PRO A 55 -3.03 -11.24 11.26
C PRO A 55 -3.69 -12.19 10.25
N ASP A 56 -4.94 -11.91 9.86
CA ASP A 56 -5.73 -12.70 8.92
C ASP A 56 -5.59 -12.14 7.49
N PRO A 57 -5.00 -12.91 6.56
CA PRO A 57 -4.85 -12.50 5.16
C PRO A 57 -6.17 -12.14 4.46
N ALA A 58 -7.27 -12.82 4.79
CA ALA A 58 -8.56 -12.56 4.15
C ALA A 58 -9.09 -11.16 4.50
N GLN A 59 -9.01 -10.78 5.78
CA GLN A 59 -9.42 -9.45 6.24
C GLN A 59 -8.56 -8.33 5.62
N ALA A 60 -7.26 -8.56 5.46
CA ALA A 60 -6.38 -7.62 4.79
C ALA A 60 -6.78 -7.45 3.30
N ALA A 61 -7.02 -8.55 2.60
CA ALA A 61 -7.44 -8.54 1.19
C ALA A 61 -8.80 -7.86 0.99
N ASP A 62 -9.76 -8.10 1.89
CA ASP A 62 -11.06 -7.42 1.89
C ASP A 62 -10.91 -5.92 2.07
N TRP A 63 -10.05 -5.49 3.01
CA TRP A 63 -9.74 -4.07 3.20
C TRP A 63 -9.16 -3.44 1.94
N PHE A 64 -8.19 -4.09 1.29
CA PHE A 64 -7.60 -3.63 0.03
C PHE A 64 -8.66 -3.48 -1.07
N GLY A 65 -9.50 -4.50 -1.24
CA GLY A 65 -10.57 -4.49 -2.23
C GLY A 65 -11.59 -3.38 -1.97
N ASN A 66 -11.95 -3.14 -0.72
CA ASN A 66 -12.86 -2.05 -0.34
C ASN A 66 -12.26 -0.68 -0.65
N ARG A 67 -10.99 -0.44 -0.29
CA ARG A 67 -10.30 0.83 -0.64
C ARG A 67 -10.24 1.07 -2.14
N ALA A 68 -10.00 0.03 -2.94
CA ALA A 68 -9.97 0.16 -4.39
C ALA A 68 -11.37 0.45 -4.97
N ARG A 69 -12.41 -0.27 -4.53
CA ARG A 69 -13.79 -0.10 -5.00
C ARG A 69 -14.37 1.28 -4.67
N GLU A 70 -14.04 1.85 -3.51
CA GLU A 70 -14.45 3.21 -3.12
C GLU A 70 -14.07 4.28 -4.15
N HIS A 71 -13.00 4.05 -4.91
CA HIS A 71 -12.49 5.00 -5.89
C HIS A 71 -12.65 4.55 -7.34
N ALA A 72 -13.18 3.35 -7.58
CA ALA A 72 -13.20 2.73 -8.90
C ALA A 72 -13.84 3.62 -9.98
N ALA A 73 -14.96 4.28 -9.67
CA ALA A 73 -15.63 5.18 -10.62
C ALA A 73 -14.75 6.36 -11.08
N SER A 74 -13.72 6.73 -10.30
CA SER A 74 -12.79 7.83 -10.62
C SER A 74 -11.51 7.38 -11.31
N PHE A 75 -11.27 6.06 -11.51
CA PHE A 75 -10.08 5.60 -12.21
C PHE A 75 -10.05 6.14 -13.65
N ALA A 76 -8.90 6.66 -14.07
CA ALA A 76 -8.74 7.30 -15.37
C ALA A 76 -8.79 6.29 -16.53
N SER A 77 -8.34 5.06 -16.29
CA SER A 77 -8.32 3.98 -17.28
C SER A 77 -9.65 3.22 -17.30
N ASP A 78 -10.26 3.07 -18.49
CA ASP A 78 -11.43 2.21 -18.67
C ASP A 78 -11.14 0.75 -18.29
N HIS A 79 -9.93 0.27 -18.60
CA HIS A 79 -9.48 -1.06 -18.22
C HIS A 79 -9.48 -1.23 -16.70
N ASP A 80 -8.95 -0.26 -15.95
CA ASP A 80 -8.94 -0.33 -14.49
C ASP A 80 -10.34 -0.23 -13.86
N ARG A 81 -11.27 0.46 -14.54
CA ARG A 81 -12.68 0.57 -14.11
C ARG A 81 -13.47 -0.70 -14.36
N ALA A 82 -13.05 -1.51 -15.33
CA ALA A 82 -13.78 -2.69 -15.74
C ALA A 82 -13.91 -3.68 -14.55
N PRO A 83 -15.13 -4.11 -14.17
CA PRO A 83 -15.37 -4.89 -12.97
C PRO A 83 -14.54 -6.18 -12.88
N GLU A 84 -14.35 -6.86 -14.00
CA GLU A 84 -13.55 -8.07 -14.12
C GLU A 84 -12.06 -7.80 -13.88
N THR A 85 -11.55 -6.66 -14.37
CA THR A 85 -10.16 -6.26 -14.17
C THR A 85 -9.89 -5.91 -12.71
N LEU A 86 -10.77 -5.11 -12.10
CA LEU A 86 -10.67 -4.78 -10.68
C LEU A 86 -10.78 -6.04 -9.80
N SER A 87 -11.70 -6.94 -10.13
CA SER A 87 -11.87 -8.21 -9.40
C SER A 87 -10.63 -9.10 -9.51
N ALA A 88 -10.03 -9.21 -10.70
CA ALA A 88 -8.79 -9.95 -10.91
C ALA A 88 -7.62 -9.37 -10.10
N LYS A 89 -7.49 -8.03 -10.05
CA LYS A 89 -6.47 -7.36 -9.22
C LYS A 89 -6.67 -7.64 -7.72
N ILE A 90 -7.91 -7.60 -7.23
CA ILE A 90 -8.24 -7.90 -5.83
C ILE A 90 -7.97 -9.37 -5.50
N GLN A 91 -8.29 -10.30 -6.41
CA GLN A 91 -7.98 -11.71 -6.23
C GLN A 91 -6.46 -11.96 -6.21
N GLY A 92 -5.70 -11.29 -7.09
CA GLY A 92 -4.24 -11.34 -7.07
C GLY A 92 -3.66 -10.84 -5.74
N ALA A 93 -4.20 -9.73 -5.22
CA ALA A 93 -3.85 -9.23 -3.88
C ALA A 93 -4.16 -10.26 -2.78
N ALA A 94 -5.34 -10.88 -2.80
CA ALA A 94 -5.71 -11.90 -1.82
C ALA A 94 -4.73 -13.09 -1.82
N ASN A 95 -4.36 -13.57 -3.00
CA ASN A 95 -3.40 -14.67 -3.15
C ASN A 95 -2.01 -14.29 -2.62
N ALA A 96 -1.53 -13.07 -2.92
CA ALA A 96 -0.22 -12.59 -2.46
C ALA A 96 -0.17 -12.41 -0.94
N VAL A 97 -1.20 -11.81 -0.33
CA VAL A 97 -1.28 -11.65 1.13
C VAL A 97 -1.34 -13.01 1.82
N ALA A 98 -2.11 -13.97 1.28
CA ALA A 98 -2.15 -15.34 1.81
C ALA A 98 -0.79 -16.04 1.74
N ALA A 99 0.06 -15.68 0.77
CA ALA A 99 1.44 -16.15 0.67
C ALA A 99 2.44 -15.36 1.55
N GLY A 100 1.97 -14.39 2.35
CA GLY A 100 2.82 -13.55 3.20
C GLY A 100 3.61 -12.49 2.43
N GLU A 101 3.18 -12.14 1.22
CA GLU A 101 3.84 -11.16 0.36
C GLU A 101 3.29 -9.74 0.56
N ASP A 102 4.08 -8.76 0.15
CA ASP A 102 3.64 -7.38 0.02
C ASP A 102 2.71 -7.24 -1.19
N VAL A 103 1.73 -6.35 -1.07
CA VAL A 103 0.82 -5.98 -2.16
C VAL A 103 0.86 -4.48 -2.36
N ALA A 104 0.85 -4.06 -3.62
CA ALA A 104 0.62 -2.69 -4.03
C ALA A 104 -0.42 -2.59 -5.14
N GLY A 105 -1.43 -1.76 -4.91
CA GLY A 105 -2.36 -1.27 -5.91
C GLY A 105 -2.08 0.20 -6.18
N GLY A 106 -1.97 0.55 -7.46
CA GLY A 106 -1.73 1.92 -7.90
C GLY A 106 -2.67 2.24 -9.06
N TRP A 107 -3.42 3.34 -8.93
CA TRP A 107 -4.37 3.77 -9.96
C TRP A 107 -4.26 5.27 -10.17
N TYR A 108 -4.14 5.68 -11.44
CA TYR A 108 -4.37 7.07 -11.82
C TYR A 108 -5.86 7.35 -11.81
N LEU A 109 -6.23 8.49 -11.22
CA LEU A 109 -7.60 8.97 -11.17
C LEU A 109 -7.74 10.21 -12.05
N THR A 110 -8.97 10.51 -12.41
CA THR A 110 -9.31 11.79 -13.06
C THR A 110 -8.81 12.98 -12.24
N GLY A 111 -8.41 14.05 -12.94
CA GLY A 111 -7.90 15.27 -12.30
C GLY A 111 -6.44 15.18 -11.83
N GLN A 112 -5.60 14.39 -12.50
CA GLN A 112 -4.16 14.26 -12.20
C GLN A 112 -3.88 13.77 -10.77
N ARG A 113 -4.74 12.88 -10.27
CA ARG A 113 -4.61 12.27 -8.95
C ARG A 113 -4.12 10.83 -9.06
N PHE A 114 -3.60 10.32 -7.95
CA PHE A 114 -3.14 8.94 -7.84
C PHE A 114 -3.61 8.35 -6.52
N LEU A 115 -4.14 7.14 -6.57
CA LEU A 115 -4.45 6.31 -5.41
C LEU A 115 -3.39 5.21 -5.30
N SER A 116 -2.77 5.11 -4.13
CA SER A 116 -1.99 3.96 -3.70
C SER A 116 -2.70 3.26 -2.54
N VAL A 117 -2.84 1.95 -2.63
CA VAL A 117 -3.29 1.07 -1.53
C VAL A 117 -2.25 -0.03 -1.41
N CYS A 118 -1.64 -0.17 -0.24
CA CYS A 118 -0.60 -1.17 0.01
C CYS A 118 -0.94 -2.02 1.22
N LEU A 119 -0.55 -3.29 1.18
CA LEU A 119 -0.53 -4.20 2.33
C LEU A 119 0.91 -4.70 2.46
N ILE A 120 1.54 -4.43 3.59
CA ILE A 120 2.96 -4.73 3.78
C ILE A 120 3.09 -5.77 4.87
N ALA A 121 3.66 -6.91 4.52
CA ALA A 121 3.92 -7.99 5.44
C ALA A 121 4.95 -7.55 6.48
N CYS A 122 4.77 -7.94 7.74
CA CYS A 122 5.69 -7.60 8.81
C CYS A 122 6.02 -8.82 9.67
N GLY A 123 7.28 -8.91 10.08
CA GLY A 123 7.73 -9.86 11.11
C GLY A 123 7.88 -11.32 10.66
N PRO A 124 9.14 -11.78 10.54
CA PRO A 124 10.18 -11.07 9.79
C PRO A 124 9.70 -10.83 8.36
N HIS A 125 9.98 -9.66 7.78
CA HIS A 125 9.62 -9.42 6.37
C HIS A 125 10.47 -10.29 5.45
N ARG A 126 9.85 -10.96 4.47
CA ARG A 126 10.48 -12.00 3.64
C ARG A 126 11.75 -11.53 2.91
N LEU A 127 11.74 -10.31 2.38
CA LEU A 127 12.87 -9.74 1.61
C LEU A 127 13.72 -8.70 2.38
N ARG A 128 13.27 -8.32 3.59
CA ARG A 128 13.87 -7.30 4.45
C ARG A 128 13.76 -7.71 5.92
N PRO A 129 14.33 -8.86 6.31
CA PRO A 129 14.19 -9.39 7.67
C PRO A 129 14.70 -8.44 8.76
N GLU A 130 15.60 -7.52 8.39
CA GLU A 130 16.13 -6.46 9.24
C GLU A 130 15.13 -5.34 9.57
N MET A 131 14.01 -5.23 8.84
CA MET A 131 12.98 -4.23 9.10
C MET A 131 11.95 -4.78 10.09
N PRO A 132 11.98 -4.35 11.37
CA PRO A 132 11.02 -4.84 12.35
C PRO A 132 9.64 -4.23 12.10
N CYS A 133 8.62 -4.94 12.61
CA CYS A 133 7.26 -4.44 12.67
C CYS A 133 7.21 -3.04 13.31
N PRO A 134 6.63 -2.03 12.65
CA PRO A 134 6.58 -0.66 13.16
C PRO A 134 5.85 -0.55 14.51
N GLN A 135 4.82 -1.37 14.75
CA GLN A 135 4.09 -1.37 16.01
C GLN A 135 4.87 -1.96 17.20
N ARG A 136 6.03 -2.60 16.97
CA ARG A 136 6.91 -3.13 18.03
C ARG A 136 8.09 -2.20 18.37
N ARG A 137 8.18 -1.04 17.71
CA ARG A 137 9.21 -0.02 17.97
C ARG A 137 8.70 0.93 19.06
N THR A 138 8.50 0.40 20.26
CA THR A 138 8.28 1.19 21.49
C THR A 138 9.57 1.29 22.26
#